data_AF-A0A8X8VVV5-F1
#
_entry.id   AF-A0A8X8VVV5-F1
#
_cell.length_a   1.000
_cell.length_b   1.000
_cell.length_c   1.000
_cell.angle_alpha   90.00
_cell.angle_beta   90.00
_cell.angle_gamma   90.00
#
_symmetry.space_group_name_H-M   'P 1'
#
loop_
_entity.id
_entity.type
_entity.pdbx_description
1 polymer ?
#
loop_
_entity_poly.entity_id
_entity_poly.type
_entity_poly.pdbx_seq_one_letter_code
_entity_poly.pdbx_strand_id
1 'polypeptide(L)'
;MKFCNEYEEMMQRLGQRKLPRIGCGTLNNILESCRKQLLHSHTADVRDNQANADGVSADSQPLCKGTFFPPLLKEIQGVVRFFNSRVQALLDRHLPSGCCKCFLWLGDRLLGTDVELIQECETLIAYATINTIAVRRLLQKYDKIHYSKQGQAFKSRAVSMQVEILQSPWLYELMALHINLREAKANMGSAPLQLDGFNLIFDNTKPSLSFELFDSISLNIELTCSICLETLFDPVSLGCGHLFCYMCACKASSVSVVDGLKAASGRKKCPVCREVGIYESAVNLEELHILLKRSWPEYWEERRKMEKAERIEEAKQHWQSQAARFMGI
;
A
#
# COMPACT_ATOMS: atom_id res chain seq x y z
N MET A 1 -16.45 -8.74 -21.64
CA MET A 1 -15.55 -9.81 -22.10
C MET A 1 -14.17 -9.29 -22.49
N LYS A 2 -14.03 -8.30 -23.39
CA LYS A 2 -12.71 -7.81 -23.85
C LYS A 2 -11.72 -7.52 -22.71
N PHE A 3 -12.13 -6.74 -21.70
CA PHE A 3 -11.27 -6.42 -20.56
C PHE A 3 -10.82 -7.65 -19.74
N CYS A 4 -11.71 -8.59 -19.41
CA CYS A 4 -11.28 -9.75 -18.61
C CYS A 4 -10.30 -10.63 -19.36
N ASN A 5 -10.42 -10.72 -20.69
CA ASN A 5 -9.45 -11.43 -21.52
C ASN A 5 -8.09 -10.71 -21.52
N GLU A 6 -8.08 -9.38 -21.65
CA GLU A 6 -6.87 -8.55 -21.53
C GLU A 6 -6.21 -8.74 -20.15
N TYR A 7 -6.98 -8.77 -19.06
CA TYR A 7 -6.48 -9.03 -17.71
C TYR A 7 -5.83 -10.41 -17.60
N GLU A 8 -6.48 -11.47 -18.09
CA GLU A 8 -5.93 -12.81 -18.05
C GLU A 8 -4.64 -12.93 -18.88
N GLU A 9 -4.58 -12.27 -20.04
CA GLU A 9 -3.37 -12.22 -20.87
C GLU A 9 -2.23 -11.50 -20.14
N MET A 10 -2.47 -10.33 -19.55
CA MET A 10 -1.49 -9.62 -18.74
C MET A 10 -0.98 -10.47 -17.57
N MET A 11 -1.88 -11.16 -16.87
CA MET A 11 -1.53 -12.07 -15.77
C MET A 11 -0.76 -13.31 -16.22
N GLN A 12 -0.99 -13.82 -17.44
CA GLN A 12 -0.21 -14.91 -18.03
C GLN A 12 1.21 -14.46 -18.39
N ARG A 13 1.35 -13.23 -18.91
CA ARG A 13 2.65 -12.65 -19.29
C ARG A 13 3.59 -12.42 -18.10
N LEU A 14 3.07 -12.27 -16.89
CA LEU A 14 3.88 -12.17 -15.66
C LEU A 14 4.59 -13.48 -15.27
N GLY A 15 4.36 -14.58 -16.00
CA GLY A 15 5.38 -15.60 -16.22
C GLY A 15 5.97 -16.33 -15.01
N GLN A 16 5.33 -16.35 -13.83
CA GLN A 16 5.84 -17.12 -12.68
C GLN A 16 4.72 -17.64 -11.77
N ARG A 17 4.60 -18.97 -11.68
CA ARG A 17 3.80 -19.72 -10.67
C ARG A 17 2.31 -19.31 -10.63
N LYS A 18 1.51 -20.03 -9.85
CA LYS A 18 0.08 -19.75 -9.69
C LYS A 18 -0.12 -18.45 -8.89
N LEU A 19 0.08 -17.29 -9.54
CA LEU A 19 -0.28 -15.99 -8.97
C LEU A 19 -1.79 -15.98 -8.71
N PRO A 20 -2.24 -15.61 -7.49
CA PRO A 20 -3.65 -15.38 -7.24
C PRO A 20 -4.20 -14.34 -8.22
N ARG A 21 -5.41 -14.59 -8.71
CA ARG A 21 -6.07 -13.72 -9.70
C ARG A 21 -7.42 -13.30 -9.17
N ILE A 22 -7.84 -12.12 -9.58
CA ILE A 22 -9.22 -11.72 -9.51
C ILE A 22 -9.97 -12.57 -10.53
N GLY A 23 -11.01 -13.26 -10.11
CA GLY A 23 -11.92 -14.06 -10.92
C GLY A 23 -12.79 -13.16 -11.81
N CYS A 24 -12.14 -12.39 -12.69
CA CYS A 24 -12.78 -11.38 -13.52
C CYS A 24 -13.94 -11.98 -14.32
N GLY A 25 -13.79 -13.21 -14.84
CA GLY A 25 -14.85 -13.93 -15.53
C GLY A 25 -16.10 -14.14 -14.65
N THR A 26 -15.91 -14.69 -13.44
CA THR A 26 -16.98 -14.94 -12.47
C THR A 26 -17.67 -13.64 -12.06
N LEU A 27 -16.92 -12.63 -11.66
CA LEU A 27 -17.45 -11.33 -11.26
C LEU A 27 -18.16 -10.62 -12.42
N ASN A 28 -17.64 -10.74 -13.63
CA ASN A 28 -18.28 -10.21 -14.83
C ASN A 28 -19.60 -10.91 -15.12
N ASN A 29 -19.71 -12.22 -14.89
CA ASN A 29 -20.96 -12.97 -15.06
C ASN A 29 -22.03 -12.53 -14.05
N ILE A 30 -21.64 -12.26 -12.80
CA ILE A 30 -22.54 -11.68 -11.79
C ILE A 30 -23.09 -10.33 -12.29
N LEU A 31 -22.21 -9.45 -12.77
CA LEU A 31 -22.60 -8.14 -13.30
C LEU A 31 -23.54 -8.24 -14.52
N GLU A 32 -23.25 -9.13 -15.46
CA GLU A 32 -24.14 -9.34 -16.62
C GLU A 32 -25.49 -9.94 -16.23
N SER A 33 -25.53 -10.80 -15.21
CA SER A 33 -26.79 -11.31 -14.65
C SER A 33 -27.62 -10.17 -14.04
N CYS A 34 -27.00 -9.31 -13.22
CA CYS A 34 -27.68 -8.14 -12.66
C CYS A 34 -28.19 -7.20 -13.76
N ARG A 35 -27.42 -6.97 -14.83
CA ARG A 35 -27.84 -6.16 -15.97
C ARG A 35 -29.08 -6.72 -16.66
N LYS A 36 -29.14 -8.04 -16.88
CA LYS A 36 -30.32 -8.69 -17.48
C LYS A 36 -31.55 -8.52 -16.60
N GLN A 37 -31.42 -8.72 -15.29
CA GLN A 37 -32.54 -8.58 -14.34
C GLN A 37 -33.10 -7.16 -14.34
N LEU A 38 -32.24 -6.13 -14.31
CA LEU A 38 -32.65 -4.73 -14.39
C LEU A 38 -33.37 -4.40 -15.71
N LEU A 39 -32.96 -5.01 -16.82
CA LEU A 39 -33.64 -4.83 -18.10
C LEU A 39 -35.06 -5.44 -18.10
N HIS A 40 -35.25 -6.57 -17.40
CA HIS A 40 -36.55 -7.25 -17.31
C HIS A 40 -37.51 -6.52 -16.36
N SER A 41 -37.02 -5.89 -15.29
CA SER A 41 -37.87 -5.04 -14.44
C SER A 41 -38.35 -3.79 -15.20
N HIS A 42 -37.49 -3.18 -16.01
CA HIS A 42 -37.88 -2.02 -16.82
C HIS A 42 -38.87 -2.36 -17.95
N THR A 43 -38.85 -3.58 -18.51
CA THR A 43 -39.83 -4.00 -19.53
C THR A 43 -41.14 -4.50 -18.93
N ALA A 44 -41.15 -4.97 -17.68
CA ALA A 44 -42.37 -5.31 -16.94
C ALA A 44 -43.16 -4.05 -16.55
N ASP A 45 -42.48 -3.01 -16.07
CA ASP A 45 -43.12 -1.73 -15.70
C ASP A 45 -43.76 -1.00 -16.89
N VAL A 46 -43.30 -1.25 -18.12
CA VAL A 46 -43.89 -0.66 -19.34
C VAL A 46 -45.16 -1.40 -19.79
N ARG A 47 -45.37 -2.66 -19.37
CA ARG A 47 -46.56 -3.42 -19.74
C ARG A 47 -47.74 -3.24 -18.78
N ASP A 48 -47.52 -2.73 -17.57
CA ASP A 48 -48.55 -2.52 -16.55
C ASP A 48 -48.98 -1.04 -16.36
N ASN A 49 -48.47 -0.11 -17.17
CA ASN A 49 -48.87 1.30 -17.12
C ASN A 49 -50.21 1.57 -17.86
N GLN A 50 -51.24 0.82 -17.50
CA GLN A 50 -52.63 1.21 -17.68
C GLN A 50 -53.47 0.94 -16.42
N ALA A 51 -52.93 1.20 -15.22
CA ALA A 51 -53.74 1.56 -14.04
C ALA A 51 -52.87 2.16 -12.92
N ASN A 52 -53.22 3.38 -12.51
CA ASN A 52 -52.83 4.08 -11.28
C ASN A 52 -51.37 4.53 -11.11
N ALA A 53 -51.18 5.84 -11.33
CA ALA A 53 -50.15 6.63 -10.68
C ALA A 53 -50.45 6.71 -9.18
N ASP A 54 -49.63 6.06 -8.35
CA ASP A 54 -49.24 6.55 -7.02
C ASP A 54 -48.07 5.69 -6.48
N GLY A 55 -46.92 6.35 -6.31
CA GLY A 55 -45.86 5.91 -5.39
C GLY A 55 -45.07 4.64 -5.73
N VAL A 56 -44.26 4.63 -6.80
CA VAL A 56 -43.22 3.60 -6.97
C VAL A 56 -42.09 3.86 -5.97
N SER A 57 -42.11 3.12 -4.86
CA SER A 57 -41.06 3.08 -3.86
C SER A 57 -39.77 2.47 -4.44
N ALA A 58 -38.67 3.19 -4.25
CA ALA A 58 -37.32 2.83 -4.61
C ALA A 58 -36.73 1.66 -3.77
N ASP A 59 -37.30 0.45 -3.88
CA ASP A 59 -36.87 -0.70 -3.05
C ASP A 59 -36.46 -1.96 -3.84
N SER A 60 -36.21 -1.85 -5.15
CA SER A 60 -35.70 -2.98 -5.97
C SER A 60 -34.17 -3.18 -5.90
N GLN A 61 -33.46 -2.43 -5.05
CA GLN A 61 -31.98 -2.34 -5.03
C GLN A 61 -31.17 -3.17 -3.99
N PRO A 62 -31.71 -4.03 -3.08
CA PRO A 62 -30.85 -4.75 -2.12
C PRO A 62 -30.08 -5.95 -2.72
N LEU A 63 -30.59 -6.59 -3.78
CA LEU A 63 -30.20 -7.98 -4.10
C LEU A 63 -28.78 -8.12 -4.70
N CYS A 64 -28.34 -7.21 -5.59
CA CYS A 64 -27.03 -7.35 -6.27
C CYS A 64 -25.84 -6.94 -5.37
N LYS A 65 -26.08 -6.08 -4.36
CA LYS A 65 -25.05 -5.67 -3.40
C LYS A 65 -24.52 -6.87 -2.58
N GLY A 66 -25.41 -7.80 -2.23
CA GLY A 66 -25.09 -9.01 -1.48
C GLY A 66 -24.34 -10.07 -2.29
N THR A 67 -24.32 -9.98 -3.62
CA THR A 67 -23.74 -11.01 -4.50
C THR A 67 -22.45 -10.58 -5.19
N PHE A 68 -22.20 -9.28 -5.38
CA PHE A 68 -21.00 -8.78 -6.06
C PHE A 68 -19.83 -8.42 -5.12
N PHE A 69 -20.07 -7.58 -4.11
CA PHE A 69 -18.98 -7.06 -3.26
C PHE A 69 -18.31 -8.11 -2.36
N PRO A 70 -19.04 -9.07 -1.75
CA PRO A 70 -18.39 -10.10 -0.93
C PRO A 70 -17.39 -10.98 -1.69
N PRO A 71 -17.69 -11.56 -2.87
CA PRO A 71 -16.70 -12.32 -3.61
C PRO A 71 -15.55 -11.44 -4.13
N LEU A 72 -15.84 -10.21 -4.59
CA LEU A 72 -14.79 -9.26 -4.99
C LEU A 72 -13.83 -8.99 -3.83
N LEU A 73 -14.33 -8.69 -2.64
CA LEU A 73 -13.51 -8.44 -1.45
C LEU A 73 -12.62 -9.64 -1.12
N LYS A 74 -13.18 -10.86 -1.16
CA LYS A 74 -12.43 -12.09 -0.90
C LYS A 74 -11.26 -12.27 -1.88
N GLU A 75 -11.49 -11.98 -3.16
CA GLU A 75 -10.44 -12.06 -4.19
C GLU A 75 -9.36 -11.01 -3.98
N ILE A 76 -9.74 -9.75 -3.71
CA ILE A 76 -8.78 -8.67 -3.43
C ILE A 76 -7.92 -9.01 -2.21
N GLN A 77 -8.53 -9.51 -1.12
CA GLN A 77 -7.79 -9.94 0.07
C GLN A 77 -6.78 -11.05 -0.25
N GLY A 78 -7.13 -11.99 -1.14
CA GLY A 78 -6.21 -13.02 -1.62
C GLY A 78 -5.00 -12.44 -2.36
N VAL A 79 -5.25 -11.48 -3.27
CA VAL A 79 -4.20 -10.78 -4.02
C VAL A 79 -3.29 -9.97 -3.10
N VAL A 80 -3.86 -9.17 -2.20
CA VAL A 80 -3.12 -8.32 -1.25
C VAL A 80 -2.28 -9.17 -0.29
N ARG A 81 -2.85 -10.24 0.28
CA ARG A 81 -2.11 -11.14 1.18
C ARG A 81 -0.92 -11.77 0.47
N PHE A 82 -1.12 -12.25 -0.76
CA PHE A 82 -0.05 -12.82 -1.55
C PHE A 82 1.03 -11.80 -1.88
N PHE A 83 0.65 -10.60 -2.33
CA PHE A 83 1.58 -9.52 -2.63
C PHE A 83 2.43 -9.17 -1.41
N ASN A 84 1.79 -8.86 -0.27
CA ASN A 84 2.48 -8.50 0.97
C ASN A 84 3.43 -9.61 1.43
N SER A 85 2.98 -10.86 1.45
CA SER A 85 3.81 -12.00 1.86
C SER A 85 5.01 -12.21 0.93
N ARG A 86 4.84 -12.00 -0.38
CA ARG A 86 5.92 -12.17 -1.34
C ARG A 86 6.95 -11.04 -1.25
N VAL A 87 6.50 -9.80 -1.07
CA VAL A 87 7.40 -8.66 -0.84
C VAL A 87 8.18 -8.84 0.46
N GLN A 88 7.53 -9.25 1.55
CA GLN A 88 8.21 -9.56 2.82
C GLN A 88 9.30 -10.61 2.63
N ALA A 89 8.97 -11.73 2.00
CA ALA A 89 9.95 -12.79 1.73
C ALA A 89 11.10 -12.30 0.82
N LEU A 90 10.83 -11.36 -0.08
CA LEU A 90 11.85 -10.74 -0.92
C LEU A 90 12.77 -9.83 -0.10
N LEU A 91 12.21 -9.00 0.78
CA LEU A 91 12.93 -8.12 1.69
C LEU A 91 13.76 -8.92 2.71
N ASP A 92 13.23 -9.98 3.30
CA ASP A 92 13.94 -10.83 4.25
C ASP A 92 15.19 -11.50 3.64
N ARG A 93 15.15 -11.80 2.34
CA ARG A 93 16.33 -12.30 1.60
C ARG A 93 17.35 -11.20 1.33
N HIS A 94 16.90 -9.96 1.12
CA HIS A 94 17.77 -8.82 0.80
C HIS A 94 18.40 -8.20 2.07
N LEU A 95 17.64 -8.12 3.15
CA LEU A 95 18.00 -7.57 4.46
C LEU A 95 17.88 -8.65 5.55
N PRO A 96 18.79 -9.62 5.65
CA PRO A 96 18.75 -10.59 6.75
C PRO A 96 18.84 -9.86 8.11
N SER A 97 17.90 -10.13 9.01
CA SER A 97 17.86 -9.49 10.34
C SER A 97 19.13 -9.77 11.16
N GLY A 98 19.83 -8.73 11.66
CA GLY A 98 20.95 -8.84 12.61
C GLY A 98 22.19 -7.98 12.30
N CYS A 99 23.34 -8.33 12.90
CA CYS A 99 24.64 -7.66 12.73
C CYS A 99 25.17 -7.62 11.27
N CYS A 100 24.52 -8.32 10.35
CA CYS A 100 24.83 -8.29 8.91
C CYS A 100 24.45 -6.97 8.22
N LYS A 101 23.70 -6.07 8.88
CA LYS A 101 23.41 -4.71 8.37
C LYS A 101 24.66 -3.89 8.02
N CYS A 102 25.81 -4.20 8.62
CA CYS A 102 27.08 -3.52 8.32
C CYS A 102 27.88 -4.16 7.17
N PHE A 103 27.65 -5.44 6.86
CA PHE A 103 28.48 -6.20 5.92
C PHE A 103 28.05 -6.06 4.45
N LEU A 104 26.77 -5.87 4.17
CA LEU A 104 26.28 -5.60 2.79
C LEU A 104 26.67 -4.21 2.28
N TRP A 105 27.08 -3.30 3.16
CA TRP A 105 27.53 -1.95 2.80
C TRP A 105 28.99 -1.93 2.32
N LEU A 106 29.79 -2.95 2.66
CA LEU A 106 31.18 -3.11 2.24
C LEU A 106 31.25 -3.97 0.97
N GLY A 107 30.78 -3.43 -0.14
CA GLY A 107 31.34 -3.61 -1.49
C GLY A 107 31.59 -5.00 -2.07
N ASP A 108 31.14 -6.10 -1.46
CA ASP A 108 31.49 -7.45 -1.92
C ASP A 108 30.27 -8.38 -1.98
N ARG A 109 29.95 -8.82 -3.22
CA ARG A 109 29.07 -9.94 -3.67
C ARG A 109 27.53 -9.72 -3.71
N LEU A 110 26.75 -10.08 -4.74
CA LEU A 110 26.86 -10.99 -5.91
C LEU A 110 26.13 -10.38 -7.14
N LEU A 111 26.84 -10.01 -8.22
CA LEU A 111 26.23 -9.45 -9.45
C LEU A 111 25.10 -10.31 -10.07
N GLY A 112 25.09 -11.62 -9.81
CA GLY A 112 24.09 -12.55 -10.34
C GLY A 112 22.74 -12.53 -9.60
N THR A 113 22.72 -12.22 -8.30
CA THR A 113 21.49 -12.22 -7.50
C THR A 113 20.67 -10.94 -7.69
N ASP A 114 21.32 -9.82 -8.01
CA ASP A 114 20.64 -8.52 -8.11
C ASP A 114 19.73 -8.43 -9.34
N VAL A 115 20.10 -9.07 -10.46
CA VAL A 115 19.27 -9.09 -11.67
C VAL A 115 17.97 -9.85 -11.44
N GLU A 116 18.04 -11.00 -10.76
CA GLU A 116 16.84 -11.79 -10.41
C GLU A 116 15.96 -11.04 -9.42
N LEU A 117 16.55 -10.35 -8.43
CA LEU A 117 15.82 -9.51 -7.48
C LEU A 117 15.14 -8.33 -8.14
N ILE A 118 15.82 -7.61 -9.04
CA ILE A 118 15.23 -6.50 -9.80
C ILE A 118 14.06 -7.02 -10.64
N GLN A 119 14.24 -8.11 -11.38
CA GLN A 119 13.18 -8.70 -12.20
C GLN A 119 11.97 -9.13 -11.36
N GLU A 120 12.21 -9.68 -10.17
CA GLU A 120 11.16 -10.05 -9.24
C GLU A 120 10.42 -8.81 -8.69
N CYS A 121 11.14 -7.73 -8.40
CA CYS A 121 10.53 -6.45 -8.02
C CYS A 121 9.63 -5.92 -9.14
N GLU A 122 10.13 -5.83 -10.37
CA GLU A 122 9.36 -5.40 -11.54
C GLU A 122 8.09 -6.25 -11.73
N THR A 123 8.21 -7.57 -11.58
CA THR A 123 7.08 -8.51 -11.68
C THR A 123 6.01 -8.24 -10.62
N LEU A 124 6.42 -8.00 -9.37
CA LEU A 124 5.50 -7.72 -8.25
C LEU A 124 4.84 -6.35 -8.40
N ILE A 125 5.56 -5.33 -8.86
CA ILE A 125 4.98 -4.00 -9.11
C ILE A 125 3.96 -4.07 -10.27
N ALA A 126 4.30 -4.78 -11.34
CA ALA A 126 3.37 -5.03 -12.44
C ALA A 126 2.13 -5.81 -11.96
N TYR A 127 2.31 -6.82 -11.11
CA TYR A 127 1.22 -7.58 -10.51
C TYR A 127 0.28 -6.68 -9.67
N ALA A 128 0.82 -5.82 -8.81
CA ALA A 128 0.04 -4.85 -8.03
C ALA A 128 -0.77 -3.91 -8.94
N THR A 129 -0.15 -3.45 -10.01
CA THR A 129 -0.75 -2.56 -11.01
C THR A 129 -1.92 -3.21 -11.73
N ILE A 130 -1.67 -4.37 -12.35
CA ILE A 130 -2.66 -5.08 -13.17
C ILE A 130 -3.90 -5.42 -12.33
N ASN A 131 -3.69 -5.88 -11.08
CA ASN A 131 -4.80 -6.15 -10.17
C ASN A 131 -5.54 -4.88 -9.76
N THR A 132 -4.85 -3.76 -9.51
CA THR A 132 -5.51 -2.49 -9.17
C THR A 132 -6.37 -1.97 -10.33
N ILE A 133 -5.85 -2.03 -11.56
CA ILE A 133 -6.60 -1.68 -12.78
C ILE A 133 -7.86 -2.54 -12.89
N ALA A 134 -7.74 -3.84 -12.62
CA ALA A 134 -8.86 -4.76 -12.69
C ALA A 134 -9.96 -4.48 -11.67
N VAL A 135 -9.60 -4.27 -10.40
CA VAL A 135 -10.56 -3.85 -9.36
C VAL A 135 -11.23 -2.55 -9.78
N ARG A 136 -10.47 -1.54 -10.21
CA ARG A 136 -11.00 -0.24 -10.64
C ARG A 136 -12.02 -0.40 -11.78
N ARG A 137 -11.68 -1.15 -12.82
CA ARG A 137 -12.56 -1.37 -13.98
C ARG A 137 -13.82 -2.16 -13.60
N LEU A 138 -13.72 -3.14 -12.70
CA LEU A 138 -14.88 -3.89 -12.19
C LEU A 138 -15.82 -3.01 -11.37
N LEU A 139 -15.29 -2.16 -10.47
CA LEU A 139 -16.08 -1.22 -9.69
C LEU A 139 -16.76 -0.16 -10.58
N GLN A 140 -16.04 0.39 -11.56
CA GLN A 140 -16.62 1.31 -12.56
C GLN A 140 -17.73 0.64 -13.37
N LYS A 141 -17.55 -0.63 -13.74
CA LYS A 141 -18.57 -1.39 -14.44
C LYS A 141 -19.82 -1.62 -13.59
N TYR A 142 -19.65 -1.92 -12.29
CA TYR A 142 -20.76 -2.01 -11.35
C TYR A 142 -21.56 -0.70 -11.32
N ASP A 143 -20.88 0.43 -11.09
CA ASP A 143 -21.55 1.73 -11.01
C ASP A 143 -22.28 2.11 -12.30
N LYS A 144 -21.71 1.75 -13.46
CA LYS A 144 -22.35 1.94 -14.77
C LYS A 144 -23.60 1.08 -14.97
N ILE A 145 -23.59 -0.19 -14.54
CA ILE A 145 -24.74 -1.10 -14.68
C ILE A 145 -25.87 -0.70 -13.74
N HIS A 146 -25.53 -0.28 -12.53
CA HIS A 146 -26.50 0.00 -11.47
C HIS A 146 -26.89 1.48 -11.36
N TYR A 147 -26.36 2.36 -12.21
CA TYR A 147 -26.49 3.81 -12.11
C TYR A 147 -26.24 4.30 -10.67
N SER A 148 -25.15 3.82 -10.06
CA SER A 148 -24.89 3.94 -8.63
C SER A 148 -23.54 4.60 -8.33
N LYS A 149 -23.29 4.91 -7.06
CA LYS A 149 -21.97 5.32 -6.54
C LYS A 149 -21.38 4.32 -5.55
N GLN A 150 -21.92 3.09 -5.50
CA GLN A 150 -21.49 2.11 -4.50
C GLN A 150 -20.10 1.54 -4.79
N GLY A 151 -19.71 1.40 -6.06
CA GLY A 151 -18.35 1.03 -6.46
C GLY A 151 -17.33 2.08 -5.99
N GLN A 152 -17.65 3.36 -6.20
CA GLN A 152 -16.85 4.46 -5.65
C GLN A 152 -16.81 4.46 -4.12
N ALA A 153 -17.93 4.19 -3.44
CA ALA A 153 -17.99 4.07 -1.98
C ALA A 153 -17.27 2.83 -1.43
N PHE A 154 -17.12 1.77 -2.24
CA PHE A 154 -16.24 0.65 -1.92
C PHE A 154 -14.78 1.08 -2.01
N LYS A 155 -14.39 1.78 -3.10
CA LYS A 155 -13.03 2.30 -3.28
C LYS A 155 -12.59 3.22 -2.14
N SER A 156 -13.45 4.13 -1.69
CA SER A 156 -13.11 5.02 -0.57
C SER A 156 -12.89 4.29 0.76
N ARG A 157 -13.50 3.11 0.94
CA ARG A 157 -13.33 2.25 2.12
C ARG A 157 -12.21 1.21 1.95
N ALA A 158 -11.71 0.99 0.73
CA ALA A 158 -10.67 0.01 0.45
C ALA A 158 -9.37 0.27 1.22
N VAL A 159 -9.07 1.54 1.48
CA VAL A 159 -7.91 1.99 2.25
C VAL A 159 -8.01 1.57 3.71
N SER A 160 -9.11 1.91 4.39
CA SER A 160 -9.33 1.52 5.80
C SER A 160 -9.53 0.01 5.96
N MET A 161 -9.98 -0.67 4.90
CA MET A 161 -10.06 -2.14 4.86
C MET A 161 -8.71 -2.80 4.56
N GLN A 162 -7.63 -2.04 4.33
CA GLN A 162 -6.30 -2.54 3.96
C GLN A 162 -6.29 -3.43 2.71
N VAL A 163 -7.15 -3.14 1.74
CA VAL A 163 -7.27 -3.92 0.49
C VAL A 163 -6.85 -3.15 -0.77
N GLU A 164 -6.41 -1.89 -0.62
CA GLU A 164 -5.86 -1.10 -1.71
C GLU A 164 -4.35 -1.34 -1.84
N ILE A 165 -3.92 -2.11 -2.83
CA ILE A 165 -2.50 -2.51 -2.99
C ILE A 165 -1.59 -1.30 -3.22
N LEU A 166 -2.06 -0.28 -3.95
CA LEU A 166 -1.27 0.93 -4.22
C LEU A 166 -0.99 1.79 -2.98
N GLN A 167 -1.70 1.54 -1.88
CA GLN A 167 -1.46 2.18 -0.59
C GLN A 167 -0.88 1.22 0.45
N SER A 168 -0.44 0.03 0.02
CA SER A 168 0.22 -0.92 0.89
C SER A 168 1.62 -0.41 1.25
N PRO A 169 2.03 -0.42 2.54
CA PRO A 169 3.41 -0.10 2.92
C PRO A 169 4.44 -1.00 2.23
N TRP A 170 4.05 -2.22 1.91
CA TRP A 170 4.90 -3.18 1.19
C TRP A 170 5.18 -2.74 -0.25
N LEU A 171 4.26 -2.01 -0.89
CA LEU A 171 4.55 -1.45 -2.20
C LEU A 171 5.61 -0.36 -2.10
N TYR A 172 5.57 0.46 -1.05
CA TYR A 172 6.56 1.53 -0.84
C TYR A 172 7.96 0.96 -0.62
N GLU A 173 8.09 -0.07 0.21
CA GLU A 173 9.35 -0.81 0.39
C GLU A 173 9.84 -1.44 -0.91
N LEU A 174 8.95 -2.08 -1.67
CA LEU A 174 9.29 -2.72 -2.94
C LEU A 174 9.81 -1.71 -3.97
N MET A 175 9.17 -0.54 -4.06
CA MET A 175 9.60 0.54 -4.93
C MET A 175 10.95 1.11 -4.49
N ALA A 176 11.14 1.33 -3.20
CA ALA A 176 12.40 1.83 -2.66
C ALA A 176 13.54 0.84 -2.91
N LEU A 177 13.31 -0.46 -2.68
CA LEU A 177 14.27 -1.52 -2.99
C LEU A 177 14.64 -1.53 -4.47
N HIS A 178 13.65 -1.45 -5.35
CA HIS A 178 13.87 -1.45 -6.79
C HIS A 178 14.78 -0.28 -7.22
N ILE A 179 14.55 0.92 -6.69
CA ILE A 179 15.41 2.09 -6.93
C ILE A 179 16.81 1.89 -6.32
N ASN A 180 16.89 1.35 -5.11
CA ASN A 180 18.14 1.07 -4.42
C ASN A 180 19.03 0.12 -5.25
N LEU A 181 18.47 -0.98 -5.74
CA LEU A 181 19.14 -1.98 -6.58
C LEU A 181 19.54 -1.43 -7.96
N ARG A 182 18.65 -0.68 -8.62
CA ARG A 182 18.94 -0.11 -9.96
C ARG A 182 20.10 0.87 -9.93
N GLU A 183 20.13 1.78 -8.96
CA GLU A 183 21.21 2.77 -8.84
C GLU A 183 22.54 2.12 -8.45
N ALA A 184 22.51 1.11 -7.57
CA ALA A 184 23.72 0.34 -7.24
C ALA A 184 24.34 -0.30 -8.49
N LYS A 185 23.50 -0.82 -9.39
CA LYS A 185 23.92 -1.43 -10.66
C LYS A 185 24.40 -0.41 -11.69
N ALA A 186 23.78 0.77 -11.77
CA ALA A 186 24.20 1.85 -12.67
C ALA A 186 25.60 2.38 -12.33
N ASN A 187 25.92 2.48 -11.04
CA ASN A 187 27.26 2.86 -10.57
C ASN A 187 28.35 1.82 -10.94
N MET A 188 27.96 0.60 -11.31
CA MET A 188 28.85 -0.47 -11.77
C MET A 188 28.94 -0.60 -13.31
N GLY A 189 28.41 0.37 -14.07
CA GLY A 189 28.64 0.48 -15.51
C GLY A 189 27.88 -0.51 -16.40
N SER A 190 26.74 -1.06 -15.94
CA SER A 190 25.89 -1.95 -16.74
C SER A 190 24.60 -1.26 -17.22
N ALA A 191 24.16 -1.60 -18.44
CA ALA A 191 23.04 -0.94 -19.13
C ALA A 191 21.70 -1.08 -18.36
N PRO A 192 20.80 -0.07 -18.41
CA PRO A 192 19.55 -0.10 -17.67
C PRO A 192 18.62 -1.20 -18.23
N LEU A 193 18.16 -2.11 -17.36
CA LEU A 193 17.01 -2.96 -17.65
C LEU A 193 15.73 -2.12 -17.46
N GLN A 194 14.77 -2.37 -18.35
CA GLN A 194 13.78 -1.40 -18.80
C GLN A 194 12.49 -1.48 -17.96
N LEU A 195 12.46 -0.72 -16.86
CA LEU A 195 11.25 -0.19 -16.26
C LEU A 195 11.51 1.29 -15.89
N ASP A 196 11.46 2.15 -16.92
CA ASP A 196 11.59 3.60 -16.78
C ASP A 196 10.26 4.16 -16.26
N GLY A 197 10.26 4.69 -15.03
CA GLY A 197 9.05 5.26 -14.44
C GLY A 197 9.08 5.47 -12.92
N PHE A 198 10.03 4.87 -12.19
CA PHE A 198 10.20 5.13 -10.75
C PHE A 198 11.22 6.24 -10.56
N ASN A 199 10.78 7.34 -9.97
CA ASN A 199 11.67 8.45 -9.65
C ASN A 199 11.38 8.92 -8.23
N LEU A 200 12.45 9.18 -7.48
CA LEU A 200 12.36 9.99 -6.29
C LEU A 200 12.54 11.45 -6.71
N ILE A 201 11.48 12.24 -6.54
CA ILE A 201 11.47 13.66 -6.90
C ILE A 201 11.68 14.46 -5.62
N PHE A 202 12.78 15.21 -5.59
CA PHE A 202 12.96 16.29 -4.62
C PHE A 202 12.56 17.59 -5.32
N ASP A 203 11.34 18.06 -5.06
CA ASP A 203 11.10 19.48 -5.24
C ASP A 203 11.77 20.22 -4.06
N ASN A 204 12.13 21.49 -4.24
CA ASN A 204 12.87 22.28 -3.24
C ASN A 204 12.13 22.47 -1.90
N THR A 205 11.00 21.79 -1.67
CA THR A 205 10.22 21.87 -0.43
C THR A 205 9.74 20.50 0.11
N LYS A 206 9.55 19.47 -0.72
CA LYS A 206 8.92 18.20 -0.36
C LYS A 206 9.42 17.02 -1.21
N PRO A 207 10.01 15.98 -0.60
CA PRO A 207 10.33 14.76 -1.32
C PRO A 207 9.06 13.97 -1.62
N SER A 208 8.96 13.45 -2.84
CA SER A 208 7.89 12.53 -3.25
C SER A 208 8.42 11.35 -4.04
N LEU A 209 7.89 10.17 -3.75
CA LEU A 209 8.14 8.97 -4.54
C LEU A 209 7.05 8.91 -5.62
N SER A 210 7.45 9.10 -6.87
CA SER A 210 6.54 9.11 -8.01
C SER A 210 6.73 7.86 -8.87
N PHE A 211 5.61 7.43 -9.44
CA PHE A 211 5.58 6.28 -10.31
C PHE A 211 4.49 6.40 -11.36
N GLU A 212 4.88 6.28 -12.62
CA GLU A 212 3.97 6.24 -13.76
C GLU A 212 3.73 4.80 -14.19
N LEU A 213 2.46 4.42 -14.18
CA LEU A 213 1.96 3.11 -14.56
C LEU A 213 1.28 3.12 -15.92
N PHE A 214 1.18 1.94 -16.52
CA PHE A 214 0.35 1.70 -17.69
C PHE A 214 -1.09 2.23 -17.50
N ASP A 215 -1.67 2.81 -18.57
CA ASP A 215 -3.04 3.33 -18.60
C ASP A 215 -3.27 4.61 -17.76
N SER A 216 -2.24 5.49 -17.67
CA SER A 216 -2.30 6.81 -17.02
C SER A 216 -2.57 6.78 -15.51
N ILE A 217 -2.23 5.69 -14.83
CA ILE A 217 -2.20 5.66 -13.37
C ILE A 217 -0.87 6.25 -12.93
N SER A 218 -0.89 7.35 -12.20
CA SER A 218 0.28 7.84 -11.49
C SER A 218 0.08 7.66 -9.99
N LEU A 219 1.09 7.10 -9.33
CA LEU A 219 1.19 7.06 -7.88
C LEU A 219 2.20 8.13 -7.48
N ASN A 220 1.80 9.05 -6.62
CA ASN A 220 2.69 10.01 -6.00
C ASN A 220 2.51 9.89 -4.48
N ILE A 221 3.58 9.53 -3.80
CA ILE A 221 3.61 9.36 -2.34
C ILE A 221 4.43 10.51 -1.78
N GLU A 222 3.77 11.40 -1.03
CA GLU A 222 4.44 12.46 -0.30
C GLU A 222 5.25 11.85 0.86
N LEU A 223 6.55 12.12 0.90
CA LEU A 223 7.47 11.60 1.90
C LEU A 223 7.72 12.61 3.03
N THR A 224 6.70 13.39 3.36
CA THR A 224 6.70 14.38 4.44
C THR A 224 5.88 13.86 5.61
N CYS A 225 6.43 13.93 6.83
CA CYS A 225 5.73 13.55 8.02
C CYS A 225 4.66 14.59 8.38
N SER A 226 3.40 14.18 8.55
CA SER A 226 2.31 15.10 8.91
C SER A 226 2.37 15.65 10.35
N ILE A 227 3.36 15.25 11.16
CA ILE A 227 3.56 15.74 12.54
C ILE A 227 4.65 16.80 12.59
N CYS A 228 5.88 16.47 12.16
CA CYS A 228 6.99 17.44 12.17
C CYS A 228 7.05 18.30 10.91
N LEU A 229 6.28 17.98 9.87
CA LEU A 229 6.25 18.65 8.56
C LEU A 229 7.59 18.63 7.80
N GLU A 230 8.54 17.82 8.26
CA GLU A 230 9.81 17.55 7.59
C GLU A 230 9.76 16.23 6.80
N THR A 231 10.79 15.98 5.99
CA THR A 231 11.02 14.68 5.35
C THR A 231 10.98 13.54 6.37
N LEU A 232 10.37 12.42 6.00
CA LEU A 232 10.29 11.24 6.86
C LEU A 232 11.70 10.79 7.29
N PHE A 233 11.89 10.58 8.59
CA PHE A 233 13.11 10.04 9.19
C PHE A 233 12.77 8.80 10.01
N ASP A 234 13.49 7.69 9.77
CA ASP A 234 13.06 6.35 10.18
C ASP A 234 11.56 6.11 9.88
N PRO A 235 11.16 6.16 8.59
CA PRO A 235 9.77 6.10 8.19
C PRO A 235 9.06 4.86 8.73
N VAL A 236 7.87 5.07 9.28
CA VAL A 236 6.91 4.03 9.64
C VAL A 236 5.60 4.27 8.92
N SER A 237 4.98 3.21 8.44
CA SER A 237 3.59 3.22 8.02
C SER A 237 2.73 2.63 9.13
N LEU A 238 1.69 3.34 9.55
CA LEU A 238 0.71 2.80 10.49
C LEU A 238 -0.20 1.79 9.77
N GLY A 239 -0.97 0.99 10.50
CA GLY A 239 -1.91 0.03 9.91
C GLY A 239 -2.91 0.66 8.93
N CYS A 240 -3.22 1.95 9.04
CA CYS A 240 -4.06 2.67 8.09
C CYS A 240 -3.33 3.17 6.81
N GLY A 241 -2.03 2.87 6.64
CA GLY A 241 -1.21 3.28 5.50
C GLY A 241 -0.48 4.62 5.66
N HIS A 242 -0.95 5.52 6.52
CA HIS A 242 -0.32 6.84 6.74
C HIS A 242 1.12 6.74 7.29
N LEU A 243 1.98 7.61 6.75
CA LEU A 243 3.43 7.63 7.00
C LEU A 243 3.83 8.68 8.04
N PHE A 244 4.73 8.31 8.95
CA PHE A 244 5.30 9.21 9.95
C PHE A 244 6.77 8.87 10.21
N CYS A 245 7.51 9.81 10.82
CA CYS A 245 8.79 9.47 11.46
C CYS A 245 8.51 8.56 12.66
N TYR A 246 9.41 7.61 12.95
CA TYR A 246 9.28 6.70 14.09
C TYR A 246 9.04 7.43 15.42
N MET A 247 9.86 8.46 15.70
CA MET A 247 9.73 9.31 16.89
C MET A 247 8.35 9.98 16.98
N CYS A 248 7.89 10.53 15.86
CA CYS A 248 6.61 11.21 15.77
C CYS A 248 5.44 10.25 16.03
N ALA A 249 5.51 9.02 15.50
CA ALA A 249 4.52 7.99 15.76
C ALA A 249 4.50 7.56 17.24
N CYS A 250 5.66 7.44 17.89
CA CYS A 250 5.76 7.11 19.32
C CYS A 250 5.09 8.19 20.18
N LYS A 251 5.40 9.45 19.94
CA LYS A 251 4.78 10.59 20.63
C LYS A 251 3.26 10.63 20.42
N ALA A 252 2.80 10.45 19.18
CA ALA A 252 1.36 10.45 18.87
C ALA A 252 0.59 9.29 19.54
N SER A 253 1.25 8.15 19.73
CA SER A 253 0.69 7.01 20.48
C SER A 253 0.91 7.10 21.99
N SER A 254 1.67 8.10 22.47
CA SER A 254 2.04 8.30 23.87
C SER A 254 2.79 7.09 24.45
N VAL A 255 3.68 6.51 23.65
CA VAL A 255 4.61 5.46 24.07
C VAL A 255 6.04 5.99 23.98
N SER A 256 6.93 5.45 24.81
CA SER A 256 8.34 5.76 24.68
C SER A 256 8.92 5.04 23.46
N VAL A 257 9.99 5.60 22.90
CA VAL A 257 10.79 4.94 21.84
C VAL A 257 11.34 3.58 22.28
N VAL A 258 11.59 3.43 23.60
CA VAL A 258 12.11 2.20 24.21
C VAL A 258 11.06 1.09 24.21
N ASP A 259 9.81 1.41 24.57
CA ASP A 259 8.69 0.46 24.53
C ASP A 259 8.26 0.12 23.09
N GLY A 260 8.38 1.12 22.21
CA GLY A 260 8.03 1.02 20.80
C GLY A 260 6.53 1.05 20.53
N LEU A 261 6.17 1.14 19.24
CA LEU A 261 4.79 1.36 18.79
C LEU A 261 3.83 0.24 19.17
N LYS A 262 4.33 -0.99 19.37
CA LYS A 262 3.51 -2.14 19.78
C LYS A 262 2.97 -2.01 21.20
N ALA A 263 3.58 -1.18 22.04
CA ALA A 263 3.07 -0.90 23.38
C ALA A 263 1.89 0.09 23.39
N ALA A 264 1.52 0.66 22.23
CA ALA A 264 0.46 1.64 22.14
C ALA A 264 -0.90 1.05 22.51
N SER A 265 -1.69 1.80 23.29
CA SER A 265 -3.07 1.43 23.56
C SER A 265 -3.88 1.39 22.25
N GLY A 266 -4.71 0.36 22.06
CA GLY A 266 -5.62 0.25 20.92
C GLY A 266 -6.63 1.40 20.77
N ARG A 267 -6.76 2.28 21.78
CA ARG A 267 -7.60 3.49 21.73
C ARG A 267 -6.92 4.67 21.02
N LYS A 268 -5.61 4.60 20.78
CA LYS A 268 -4.85 5.66 20.10
C LYS A 268 -5.23 5.73 18.63
N LYS A 269 -5.31 6.96 18.12
CA LYS A 269 -5.84 7.27 16.79
C LYS A 269 -4.75 7.76 15.86
N CYS A 270 -4.83 7.40 14.58
CA CYS A 270 -4.02 8.02 13.55
C CYS A 270 -4.23 9.55 13.54
N PRO A 271 -3.17 10.36 13.51
CA PRO A 271 -3.27 11.83 13.41
C PRO A 271 -3.97 12.32 12.13
N VAL A 272 -3.95 11.53 11.06
CA VAL A 272 -4.51 11.91 9.76
C VAL A 272 -5.94 11.41 9.60
N CYS A 273 -6.17 10.09 9.61
CA CYS A 273 -7.50 9.52 9.37
C CYS A 273 -8.33 9.21 10.64
N ARG A 274 -7.75 9.38 11.83
CA ARG A 274 -8.39 9.11 13.14
C ARG A 274 -8.79 7.66 13.40
N GLU A 275 -8.35 6.72 12.56
CA GLU A 275 -8.56 5.29 12.77
C GLU A 275 -7.84 4.81 14.04
N VAL A 276 -8.48 3.90 14.78
CA VAL A 276 -8.00 3.36 16.06
C VAL A 276 -7.27 2.03 15.87
N GLY A 277 -6.39 1.67 16.80
CA GLY A 277 -5.74 0.35 16.80
C GLY A 277 -4.70 0.14 15.69
N ILE A 278 -4.25 1.22 15.05
CA ILE A 278 -3.34 1.14 13.88
C ILE A 278 -1.85 1.12 14.23
N TYR A 279 -1.48 1.30 15.49
CA TYR A 279 -0.07 1.37 15.91
C TYR A 279 0.58 0.00 16.10
N GLU A 280 -0.21 -1.01 16.50
CA GLU A 280 0.28 -2.38 16.72
C GLU A 280 0.73 -3.04 15.40
N SER A 281 0.06 -2.71 14.30
CA SER A 281 0.33 -3.20 12.95
C SER A 281 1.26 -2.29 12.15
N ALA A 282 1.95 -1.35 12.80
CA ALA A 282 2.88 -0.46 12.13
C ALA A 282 4.06 -1.23 11.51
N VAL A 283 4.47 -0.80 10.32
CA VAL A 283 5.56 -1.37 9.53
C VAL A 283 6.68 -0.35 9.42
N ASN A 284 7.89 -0.73 9.83
CA ASN A 284 9.11 0.03 9.58
C ASN A 284 9.49 -0.09 8.10
N LEU A 285 9.77 1.04 7.45
CA LEU A 285 10.09 1.12 6.03
C LEU A 285 11.61 1.28 5.86
N GLU A 286 12.35 0.16 5.89
CA GLU A 286 13.82 0.16 5.91
C GLU A 286 14.41 0.52 4.55
N GLU A 287 13.87 -0.01 3.45
CA GLU A 287 14.34 0.32 2.10
C GLU A 287 14.06 1.78 1.77
N LEU A 288 12.91 2.29 2.22
CA LEU A 288 12.60 3.71 2.09
C LEU A 288 13.55 4.57 2.93
N HIS A 289 13.90 4.14 4.15
CA HIS A 289 14.93 4.80 4.97
C HIS A 289 16.26 4.87 4.21
N ILE A 290 16.72 3.74 3.64
CA ILE A 290 17.98 3.65 2.92
C ILE A 290 17.99 4.59 1.71
N LEU A 291 16.89 4.58 0.95
CA LEU A 291 16.72 5.44 -0.22
C LEU A 291 16.82 6.92 0.18
N LEU A 292 16.03 7.35 1.16
CA LEU A 292 16.03 8.74 1.63
C LEU A 292 17.40 9.19 2.16
N LYS A 293 18.07 8.33 2.95
CA LYS A 293 19.42 8.58 3.47
C LYS A 293 20.43 8.79 2.35
N ARG A 294 20.37 7.99 1.29
CA ARG A 294 21.30 8.07 0.16
C ARG A 294 21.04 9.33 -0.67
N SER A 295 19.78 9.68 -0.86
CA SER A 295 19.40 10.80 -1.71
C SER A 295 19.64 12.17 -1.10
N TRP A 296 19.71 12.30 0.23
CA TRP A 296 20.06 13.57 0.89
C TRP A 296 20.99 13.40 2.11
N PRO A 297 22.29 13.09 1.90
CA PRO A 297 23.18 12.69 2.99
C PRO A 297 23.40 13.76 4.06
N GLU A 298 23.52 15.03 3.66
CA GLU A 298 23.82 16.16 4.57
C GLU A 298 22.67 16.43 5.54
N TYR A 299 21.45 16.61 5.02
CA TYR A 299 20.23 16.72 5.84
C TYR A 299 20.06 15.50 6.75
N TRP A 300 20.30 14.30 6.22
CA TRP A 300 20.13 13.07 6.99
C TRP A 300 21.12 12.95 8.15
N GLU A 301 22.36 13.41 7.97
CA GLU A 301 23.37 13.40 9.03
C GLU A 301 23.05 14.40 10.14
N GLU A 302 22.59 15.61 9.79
CA GLU A 302 22.13 16.61 10.75
C GLU A 302 20.91 16.09 11.54
N ARG A 303 19.89 15.60 10.84
CA ARG A 303 18.68 15.04 11.44
C ARG A 303 19.00 13.86 12.36
N ARG A 304 19.92 12.98 11.97
CA ARG A 304 20.36 11.84 12.81
C ARG A 304 21.00 12.30 14.11
N LYS A 305 21.82 13.36 14.09
CA LYS A 305 22.45 13.90 15.32
C LYS A 305 21.39 14.44 16.27
N MET A 306 20.41 15.19 15.77
CA MET A 306 19.30 15.72 16.55
C MET A 306 18.44 14.61 17.16
N GLU A 307 17.97 13.66 16.35
CA GLU A 307 17.12 12.56 16.86
C GLU A 307 17.88 11.63 17.80
N LYS A 308 19.19 11.41 17.60
CA LYS A 308 19.98 10.61 18.54
C LYS A 308 20.03 11.25 19.92
N ALA A 309 20.24 12.56 20.01
CA ALA A 309 20.22 13.27 21.28
C ALA A 309 18.86 13.15 21.97
N GLU A 310 17.78 13.33 21.21
CA GLU A 310 16.41 13.20 21.70
C GLU A 310 16.10 11.77 22.20
N ARG A 311 16.46 10.73 21.43
CA ARG A 311 16.26 9.32 21.83
C ARG A 311 17.00 8.97 23.11
N ILE A 312 18.22 9.47 23.29
CA ILE A 312 19.02 9.25 24.50
C ILE A 312 18.31 9.87 25.71
N GLU A 313 17.81 11.10 25.56
CA GLU A 313 17.11 11.80 26.64
C GLU A 313 15.78 11.13 26.98
N GLU A 314 14.97 10.74 25.99
CA GLU A 314 13.72 9.99 26.22
C GLU A 314 13.99 8.64 26.90
N ALA A 315 15.03 7.91 26.47
CA ALA A 315 15.40 6.64 27.10
C ALA A 315 15.81 6.84 28.57
N LYS A 316 16.60 7.88 28.86
CA LYS A 316 16.98 8.23 30.23
C LYS A 316 15.75 8.51 31.10
N GLN A 317 14.82 9.34 30.61
CA GLN A 317 13.58 9.66 31.33
C GLN A 317 12.70 8.43 31.53
N HIS A 318 12.61 7.54 30.53
CA HIS A 318 11.88 6.28 30.62
C HIS A 318 12.41 5.40 31.75
N TRP A 319 13.72 5.12 31.77
CA TRP A 319 14.33 4.28 32.80
C TRP A 319 14.27 4.92 34.19
N GLN A 320 14.42 6.25 34.29
CA GLN A 320 14.24 6.97 35.55
C GLN A 320 12.81 6.83 36.09
N SER A 321 11.80 6.99 35.23
CA SER A 321 10.39 6.84 35.60
C SER A 321 10.08 5.40 36.02
N GLN A 322 10.64 4.41 35.32
CA GLN A 322 10.46 3.01 35.65
C GLN A 322 11.13 2.65 36.99
N ALA A 323 12.32 3.17 37.25
CA ALA A 323 13.02 3.01 38.53
C ALA A 323 12.26 3.69 39.68
N ALA A 324 11.74 4.90 39.50
CA ALA A 324 10.91 5.59 40.49
C ALA A 324 9.65 4.77 40.83
N ARG A 325 8.96 4.25 39.81
CA ARG A 325 7.78 3.39 39.99
C ARG A 325 8.12 2.10 40.73
N PHE A 326 9.30 1.52 40.48
CA PHE A 326 9.79 0.34 41.21
C PHE A 326 10.11 0.68 42.68
N MET A 327 10.65 1.86 42.94
CA MET A 327 10.95 2.36 44.29
C MET A 327 9.72 2.91 45.04
N GLY A 328 8.56 3.02 44.38
CA GLY A 328 7.33 3.54 44.97
C GLY A 328 7.33 5.06 45.22
N ILE A 329 8.13 5.80 44.47
CA ILE A 329 8.26 7.27 44.53
C ILE A 329 7.35 7.92 43.50
#